data_AF-A0A7W1U6X3-F1
#
_entry.id   AF-A0A7W1U6X3-F1
#
_cell.length_a   1.000
_cell.length_b   1.000
_cell.length_c   1.000
_cell.angle_alpha   90.00
_cell.angle_beta   90.00
_cell.angle_gamma   90.00
#
_symmetry.space_group_name_H-M   'P 1'
#
loop_
_entity.id
_entity.type
_entity.pdbx_description
1 polymer ?
#
loop_
_entity_poly.entity_id
_entity_poly.type
_entity_poly.pdbx_seq_one_letter_code
_entity_poly.pdbx_strand_id
1 'polypeptide(L)'
;MKSVKIVEKKEDRVTSSEVTAQAEVTSVTRSASGLHPGDTIRITYTLSKYDQPILGGSQPDLLREGGAYPAFLDKTAGGTYAPAAAGYSFKLVK
;
A
#
# COMPACT_ATOMS: atom_id res chain seq x y z
N MET A 1 -3.09 12.69 -11.13
CA MET A 1 -1.90 13.05 -10.31
C MET A 1 -1.43 11.82 -9.57
N LYS A 2 -0.16 11.42 -9.71
CA LYS A 2 0.44 10.30 -8.97
C LYS A 2 1.41 10.90 -7.96
N SER A 3 1.23 10.64 -6.68
CA SER A 3 2.11 11.18 -5.64
C SER A 3 2.23 10.21 -4.47
N VAL A 4 3.42 10.06 -3.91
CA VAL A 4 3.67 9.23 -2.72
C VAL A 4 4.30 10.09 -1.64
N LYS A 5 3.65 10.13 -0.47
CA LYS A 5 4.15 10.77 0.74
C LYS A 5 4.59 9.69 1.71
N ILE A 6 5.78 9.86 2.27
CA ILE A 6 6.35 8.97 3.28
C ILE A 6 6.65 9.81 4.51
N VAL A 7 6.10 9.43 5.66
CA VAL A 7 6.40 10.03 6.96
C VAL A 7 7.11 8.99 7.80
N GLU A 8 8.40 9.20 8.05
CA GLU A 8 9.20 8.29 8.88
C GLU A 8 9.15 8.72 10.34
N LYS A 9 8.94 7.76 11.23
CA LYS A 9 9.02 7.89 12.68
C LYS A 9 9.99 6.83 13.20
N LYS A 10 10.99 7.26 13.96
CA LYS A 10 11.96 6.37 14.60
C LYS A 10 11.66 6.29 16.09
N GLU A 11 11.50 5.09 16.60
CA GLU A 11 11.19 4.83 18.01
C GLU A 11 12.03 3.64 18.47
N ASP A 12 13.03 3.91 19.31
CA ASP A 12 14.06 2.96 19.78
C ASP A 12 14.58 2.00 18.69
N ARG A 13 14.02 0.77 18.67
CA ARG A 13 14.41 -0.37 17.83
C ARG A 13 13.59 -0.52 16.55
N VAL A 14 12.63 0.37 16.31
CA VAL A 14 11.69 0.30 15.18
C VAL A 14 11.70 1.62 14.42
N THR A 15 11.84 1.52 13.10
CA THR A 15 11.59 2.65 12.19
C THR A 15 10.29 2.39 11.45
N SER A 16 9.25 3.16 11.76
CA SER A 16 7.95 3.08 11.11
C SER A 16 7.82 4.16 10.06
N SER A 17 7.44 3.80 8.83
CA SER A 17 7.20 4.72 7.72
C SER A 17 5.73 4.65 7.36
N GLU A 18 5.00 5.72 7.60
CA GLU A 18 3.63 5.87 7.12
C GLU A 18 3.66 6.31 5.66
N VAL A 19 3.12 5.47 4.78
CA VAL A 19 3.05 5.69 3.34
C VAL A 19 1.63 6.10 2.98
N THR A 20 1.48 7.26 2.34
CA THR A 20 0.25 7.71 1.71
C THR A 20 0.49 7.90 0.22
N ALA A 21 -0.15 7.11 -0.63
CA ALA A 21 -0.07 7.22 -2.08
C ALA A 21 -1.41 7.66 -2.68
N GLN A 22 -1.37 8.56 -3.66
CA GLN A 22 -2.48 8.78 -4.59
C GLN A 22 -2.14 8.06 -5.91
N ALA A 23 -3.04 7.19 -6.34
CA ALA A 23 -2.89 6.38 -7.52
C ALA A 23 -4.15 6.42 -8.38
N GLU A 24 -3.97 6.25 -9.68
CA GLU A 24 -5.06 6.10 -10.64
C GLU A 24 -5.26 4.62 -10.94
N VAL A 25 -6.50 4.16 -10.89
CA VAL A 25 -6.87 2.79 -11.25
C VAL A 25 -6.77 2.65 -12.76
N THR A 26 -5.86 1.80 -13.22
CA THR A 26 -5.65 1.56 -14.66
C THR A 26 -6.51 0.41 -15.19
N SER A 27 -6.75 -0.60 -14.36
CA SER A 27 -7.59 -1.76 -14.69
C SER A 27 -8.11 -2.41 -13.40
N VAL A 28 -9.23 -3.13 -13.51
CA VAL A 28 -9.86 -3.84 -12.39
C VAL A 28 -10.14 -5.28 -12.83
N THR A 29 -9.47 -6.24 -12.21
CA THR A 29 -9.72 -7.67 -12.46
C THR A 29 -10.93 -8.17 -11.68
N ARG A 30 -11.03 -7.80 -10.39
CA ARG A 30 -12.14 -8.15 -9.50
C ARG A 30 -12.24 -7.10 -8.40
N SER A 31 -13.45 -6.59 -8.16
CA SER A 31 -13.68 -5.55 -7.15
C SER A 31 -15.06 -5.71 -6.51
N ALA A 32 -15.10 -5.60 -5.18
CA ALA A 32 -16.32 -5.35 -4.42
C ALA A 32 -16.40 -3.89 -3.91
N SER A 33 -15.37 -3.08 -4.18
CA SER A 33 -15.28 -1.69 -3.72
C SER A 33 -16.00 -0.69 -4.64
N GLY A 34 -16.39 -1.15 -5.84
CA GLY A 34 -17.01 -0.34 -6.88
C GLY A 34 -16.02 0.53 -7.68
N LEU A 35 -14.72 0.22 -7.64
CA LEU A 35 -13.71 0.91 -8.42
C LEU A 35 -13.81 0.62 -9.92
N HIS A 36 -13.51 1.64 -10.72
CA HIS A 36 -13.46 1.61 -12.18
C HIS A 36 -12.11 2.16 -12.68
N PRO A 37 -11.68 1.78 -13.90
CA PRO A 37 -10.55 2.44 -14.55
C PRO A 37 -10.75 3.96 -14.65
N GLY A 38 -9.71 4.74 -14.35
CA GLY A 38 -9.73 6.20 -14.27
C GLY A 38 -9.99 6.75 -12.86
N ASP A 39 -10.49 5.93 -11.93
CA ASP A 39 -10.70 6.38 -10.55
C ASP A 39 -9.38 6.75 -9.87
N THR A 40 -9.38 7.87 -9.15
CA THR A 40 -8.26 8.22 -8.26
C THR A 40 -8.52 7.69 -6.87
N ILE A 41 -7.61 6.87 -6.36
CA ILE A 41 -7.67 6.27 -5.02
C ILE A 41 -6.53 6.76 -4.14
N ARG A 42 -6.79 6.80 -2.83
CA ARG A 42 -5.78 7.04 -1.81
C ARG A 42 -5.47 5.74 -1.08
N ILE A 43 -4.22 5.33 -1.13
CA ILE A 43 -3.70 4.13 -0.47
C ILE A 43 -2.88 4.57 0.75
N THR A 44 -3.10 3.93 1.89
CA THR A 44 -2.40 4.25 3.15
C THR A 44 -1.94 2.97 3.84
N TYR A 45 -0.68 2.92 4.26
CA TYR A 45 -0.12 1.78 4.99
C TYR A 45 1.15 2.14 5.76
N THR A 46 1.53 1.31 6.73
CA THR A 46 2.76 1.48 7.52
C THR A 46 3.76 0.39 7.18
N LEU A 47 5.02 0.78 7.00
CA LEU A 47 6.17 -0.12 6.92
C LEU A 47 6.98 0.00 8.20
N SER A 48 7.29 -1.11 8.85
CA SER A 48 8.09 -1.13 10.08
C SER A 48 9.39 -1.86 9.84
N LYS A 49 10.50 -1.14 9.85
CA LYS A 49 11.84 -1.71 9.81
C LYS A 49 12.32 -1.95 11.23
N TYR A 50 12.44 -3.21 11.59
CA TYR A 50 12.98 -3.65 12.88
C TYR A 50 14.50 -3.82 12.77
N ASP A 51 15.21 -3.51 13.85
CA ASP A 51 16.65 -3.77 13.97
C ASP A 51 17.00 -5.26 14.13
N GLN A 52 16.01 -6.08 14.46
CA GLN A 52 16.08 -7.53 14.56
C GLN A 52 14.98 -8.21 13.73
N PRO A 53 15.20 -9.43 13.21
CA PRO A 53 14.15 -10.19 12.55
C PRO A 53 13.00 -10.48 13.53
N ILE A 54 11.77 -10.11 13.17
CA ILE A 54 10.56 -10.42 13.94
C ILE A 54 9.69 -11.39 13.15
N LEU A 55 9.13 -12.39 13.84
CA LEU A 55 8.15 -13.31 13.25
C LEU A 55 6.84 -12.55 12.96
N GLY A 56 6.41 -12.57 11.70
CA GLY A 56 5.19 -11.91 11.26
C GLY A 56 5.00 -12.02 9.75
N GLY A 57 3.85 -11.53 9.26
CA GLY A 57 3.63 -11.39 7.82
C GLY A 57 4.66 -10.46 7.19
N SER A 58 5.08 -10.77 5.96
CA SER A 58 5.93 -9.87 5.19
C SER A 58 5.24 -8.52 5.00
N GLN A 59 6.02 -7.44 4.98
CA GLN A 59 5.45 -6.11 4.76
C GLN A 59 5.21 -5.85 3.27
N PRO A 60 4.18 -5.05 2.93
CA PRO A 60 3.98 -4.57 1.56
C PRO A 60 5.24 -3.89 1.01
N ASP A 61 5.42 -3.92 -0.31
CA ASP A 61 6.51 -3.18 -0.92
C ASP A 61 6.26 -1.66 -0.85
N LEU A 62 7.33 -0.87 -0.86
CA LEU A 62 7.24 0.58 -0.98
C LEU A 62 6.83 0.97 -2.41
N LEU A 63 5.70 1.68 -2.53
CA LEU A 63 5.24 2.20 -3.82
C LEU A 63 6.14 3.36 -4.28
N ARG A 64 6.47 3.38 -5.57
CA ARG A 64 7.23 4.46 -6.20
C ARG A 64 6.32 5.29 -7.10
N GLU A 65 6.56 6.59 -7.13
CA GLU A 65 5.87 7.49 -8.05
C GLU A 65 6.08 7.06 -9.51
N GLY A 66 5.03 7.16 -10.32
CA GLY A 66 5.04 6.74 -11.72
C GLY A 66 4.96 5.23 -11.95
N GLY A 67 5.18 4.40 -10.92
CA GLY A 67 5.10 2.94 -11.03
C GLY A 67 3.68 2.43 -11.27
N ALA A 68 3.58 1.29 -11.93
CA ALA A 68 2.34 0.52 -12.08
C ALA A 68 2.50 -0.81 -11.34
N TYR A 69 1.52 -1.13 -10.50
CA TYR A 69 1.56 -2.30 -9.62
C TYR A 69 0.23 -3.03 -9.67
N PRO A 70 0.21 -4.38 -9.68
CA PRO A 70 -0.99 -5.10 -9.25
C PRO A 70 -1.29 -4.71 -7.81
N ALA A 71 -2.56 -4.64 -7.43
CA ALA A 71 -2.93 -4.18 -6.10
C ALA A 71 -4.07 -5.03 -5.51
N PHE A 72 -3.80 -5.65 -4.36
CA PHE A 72 -4.80 -6.32 -3.52
C PHE A 72 -5.06 -5.43 -2.31
N LEU A 73 -6.21 -4.76 -2.34
CA LEU A 73 -6.56 -3.67 -1.42
C LEU A 73 -7.94 -3.88 -0.81
N ASP A 74 -8.06 -3.52 0.47
CA ASP A 74 -9.34 -3.38 1.16
C ASP A 74 -9.71 -1.90 1.28
N LYS A 75 -10.99 -1.60 1.09
CA LYS A 75 -11.54 -0.26 1.29
C LYS A 75 -11.77 -0.05 2.78
N THR A 76 -11.12 0.94 3.37
CA THR A 76 -11.28 1.28 4.79
C THR A 76 -12.37 2.33 4.99
N ALA A 77 -12.81 2.49 6.24
CA ALA A 77 -13.68 3.60 6.63
C ALA A 77 -12.99 4.93 6.26
N GLY A 78 -13.69 5.79 5.52
CA GLY A 78 -13.15 7.06 5.00
C GLY A 78 -12.77 7.07 3.51
N GLY A 79 -12.99 5.97 2.78
CA GLY A 79 -12.76 5.93 1.33
C GLY A 79 -11.30 5.79 0.91
N THR A 80 -10.41 5.53 1.88
CA THR A 80 -9.02 5.13 1.65
C THR A 80 -8.91 3.63 1.46
N TYR A 81 -7.77 3.19 0.94
CA TYR A 81 -7.48 1.80 0.67
C TYR A 81 -6.23 1.35 1.43
N ALA A 82 -6.25 0.13 1.95
CA ALA A 82 -5.12 -0.47 2.66
C ALA A 82 -4.72 -1.81 2.02
N PRO A 83 -3.43 -2.19 2.07
CA PRO A 83 -2.95 -3.51 1.66
C PRO A 83 -3.72 -4.66 2.35
N ALA A 84 -4.32 -5.55 1.57
CA ALA A 84 -5.10 -6.70 2.05
C ALA A 84 -4.34 -8.03 2.07
N ALA A 85 -3.12 -8.09 1.52
CA ALA A 85 -2.35 -9.31 1.29
C ALA A 85 -0.90 -9.21 1.78
N ALA A 86 -0.64 -8.39 2.79
CA ALA A 86 0.68 -8.21 3.41
C ALA A 86 1.76 -7.93 2.32
N GLY A 87 2.89 -8.63 2.35
CA GLY A 87 3.98 -8.44 1.38
C GLY A 87 3.68 -8.87 -0.06
N TYR A 88 2.48 -9.42 -0.32
CA TYR A 88 1.98 -9.74 -1.65
C TYR A 88 0.97 -8.72 -2.17
N SER A 89 0.58 -7.70 -1.39
CA SER A 89 -0.40 -6.70 -1.81
C SER A 89 -0.07 -5.97 -3.10
N PHE A 90 1.22 -5.87 -3.43
CA PHE A 90 1.68 -5.20 -4.65
C PHE A 90 2.43 -6.13 -5.62
N LYS A 91 2.25 -7.45 -5.49
CA LYS A 91 2.95 -8.47 -6.29
C LYS A 91 1.96 -9.32 -7.07
N LEU A 92 2.36 -9.74 -8.27
CA LEU A 92 1.69 -10.82 -8.97
C LEU A 92 1.96 -12.13 -8.23
N VAL A 93 0.90 -12.73 -7.70
CA VAL A 93 0.95 -14.13 -7.24
C VAL A 93 0.91 -14.99 -8.51
N LYS A 94 2.00 -15.71 -8.79
CA LYS A 94 2.07 -16.69 -9.88
C LYS A 94 1.56 -18.04 -9.40
#